data_AF-A0A2N2LBC4-F1
#
_entry.id   AF-A0A2N2LBC4-F1
#
_cell.length_a   1.000
_cell.length_b   1.000
_cell.length_c   1.000
_cell.angle_alpha   90.00
_cell.angle_beta   90.00
_cell.angle_gamma   90.00
#
_symmetry.space_group_name_H-M   'P 1'
#
loop_
_entity.id
_entity.type
_entity.pdbx_description
1 polymer ?
#
loop_
_entity_poly.entity_id
_entity_poly.type
_entity_poly.pdbx_seq_one_letter_code
_entity_poly.pdbx_strand_id
1 'polypeptide(L)'
;MYYVVGITLLSWLLQRRPSEERSLAITLAFGMVLANEIWNGLFLGMQSVTLGLAGMVGFAAIAWGLQAALVRLNYRREALLLAPYSIWVAYDLAWAFELWRLNG
;
A
#
# COMPACT_ATOMS: atom_id res chain seq x y z
N MET A 1 -9.33 -4.50 6.48
CA MET A 1 -8.04 -4.15 7.11
C MET A 1 -7.45 -2.85 6.54
N TYR A 2 -7.52 -2.64 5.22
CA TYR A 2 -6.88 -1.53 4.52
C TYR A 2 -7.28 -0.13 5.03
N TYR A 3 -8.57 0.18 5.09
CA TYR A 3 -9.04 1.48 5.58
C TYR A 3 -8.67 1.74 7.04
N VAL A 4 -8.68 0.70 7.89
CA VAL A 4 -8.28 0.83 9.29
C VAL A 4 -6.80 1.20 9.39
N VAL A 5 -5.93 0.51 8.64
CA VAL A 5 -4.49 0.84 8.57
C VAL A 5 -4.30 2.25 8.00
N GLY A 6 -4.93 2.58 6.88
CA GLY A 6 -4.82 3.89 6.23
C GLY A 6 -5.29 5.04 7.12
N ILE A 7 -6.48 4.94 7.72
CA ILE A 7 -7.02 5.98 8.62
C ILE A 7 -6.15 6.12 9.87
N THR A 8 -5.74 5.01 10.48
CA THR A 8 -4.89 5.06 11.68
C THR A 8 -3.57 5.75 11.35
N LEU A 9 -2.92 5.36 10.25
CA LEU A 9 -1.63 5.90 9.84
C LEU A 9 -1.73 7.39 9.47
N LEU A 10 -2.76 7.79 8.72
CA LEU A 10 -3.04 9.20 8.43
C LEU A 10 -3.32 10.01 9.70
N SER A 11 -4.12 9.49 10.63
CA SER A 11 -4.44 10.19 11.87
C SER A 11 -3.21 10.42 12.75
N TRP A 12 -2.28 9.45 12.79
CA TRP A 12 -1.02 9.57 13.52
C TRP A 12 -0.07 10.56 12.86
N LEU A 13 0.04 10.53 11.53
CA LEU A 13 0.87 11.48 10.78
C LEU A 13 0.36 12.93 10.93
N LEU A 14 -0.96 13.14 10.94
CA LEU A 14 -1.56 14.47 11.07
C LEU A 14 -1.34 15.10 12.45
N GLN A 15 -1.15 14.30 13.50
CA GLN A 15 -0.81 14.79 14.84
C GLN A 15 0.64 15.30 14.95
N ARG A 16 1.49 14.99 13.97
CA ARG A 16 2.89 15.46 13.96
C ARG A 16 3.02 16.89 13.44
N ARG A 17 4.07 17.57 13.92
CA ARG A 17 4.41 18.92 13.46
C ARG A 17 4.61 18.94 11.93
N PRO A 18 4.11 19.98 11.24
CA PRO A 18 4.35 20.14 9.81
C PRO A 18 5.83 20.09 9.46
N SER A 19 6.16 19.26 8.48
CA SER A 19 7.50 19.12 7.88
C SER A 19 7.34 18.53 6.48
N GLU A 20 8.35 18.69 5.64
CA GLU A 20 8.35 18.09 4.29
C GLU A 20 8.27 16.55 4.37
N GLU A 21 8.97 15.96 5.33
CA GLU A 21 8.93 14.52 5.63
C GLU A 21 7.51 14.03 5.95
N ARG A 22 6.78 14.77 6.78
CA ARG A 22 5.38 14.48 7.11
C ARG A 22 4.51 14.56 5.86
N SER A 23 4.70 15.60 5.04
CA SER A 23 3.93 15.77 3.80
C SER A 23 4.17 14.61 2.84
N LEU A 24 5.43 14.18 2.66
CA LEU A 24 5.77 13.00 1.86
C LEU A 24 5.09 11.74 2.40
N ALA A 25 5.16 11.50 3.71
CA ALA A 25 4.53 10.33 4.34
C ALA A 25 3.00 10.34 4.17
N ILE A 26 2.35 11.50 4.29
CA ILE A 26 0.91 11.66 4.06
C ILE A 26 0.55 11.41 2.60
N THR A 27 1.31 11.99 1.65
CA THR A 27 1.09 11.77 0.21
C THR A 27 1.21 10.28 -0.15
N LEU A 28 2.22 9.60 0.38
CA LEU A 28 2.39 8.16 0.18
C LEU A 28 1.27 7.34 0.83
N ALA A 29 0.82 7.71 2.03
CA ALA A 29 -0.31 7.06 2.70
C ALA A 29 -1.63 7.23 1.94
N PHE A 30 -1.90 8.42 1.39
CA PHE A 30 -3.04 8.65 0.50
C PHE A 30 -2.91 7.85 -0.80
N GLY A 31 -1.73 7.89 -1.42
CA GLY A 31 -1.43 7.12 -2.64
C GLY A 31 -1.64 5.63 -2.42
N MET A 32 -1.26 5.12 -1.25
CA MET A 32 -1.48 3.74 -0.83
C MET A 32 -2.99 3.40 -0.79
N VAL A 33 -3.85 4.25 -0.21
CA VAL A 33 -5.32 4.05 -0.22
C VAL A 33 -5.91 4.08 -1.61
N LEU A 34 -5.56 5.08 -2.41
CA LEU A 34 -6.06 5.18 -3.79
C LEU A 34 -5.60 4.01 -4.67
N ALA A 35 -4.36 3.57 -4.52
CA ALA A 35 -3.83 2.43 -5.27
C ALA A 35 -4.58 1.13 -4.95
N ASN A 36 -5.07 0.96 -3.72
CA ASN A 36 -5.89 -0.19 -3.37
C ASN A 36 -7.22 -0.21 -4.14
N GLU A 37 -7.90 0.94 -4.21
CA GLU A 37 -9.15 1.07 -4.94
C GLU A 37 -8.96 0.87 -6.44
N ILE A 38 -7.89 1.45 -6.99
CA ILE A 38 -7.54 1.28 -8.40
C ILE A 38 -7.31 -0.20 -8.68
N TRP A 39 -6.52 -0.89 -7.86
CA TRP A 39 -6.27 -2.33 -8.04
C TRP A 39 -7.57 -3.15 -8.01
N ASN A 40 -8.45 -2.91 -7.04
CA ASN A 40 -9.76 -3.57 -6.99
C ASN A 40 -10.58 -3.31 -8.26
N GLY A 41 -10.58 -2.09 -8.77
CA GLY A 41 -11.26 -1.73 -10.03
C GLY A 41 -10.63 -2.40 -11.26
N LEU A 42 -9.29 -2.44 -11.35
CA LEU A 42 -8.58 -3.09 -12.44
C LEU A 42 -8.83 -4.61 -12.45
N PHE A 43 -8.83 -5.24 -11.28
CA PHE A 43 -8.95 -6.68 -11.15
C PHE A 43 -10.40 -7.17 -11.30
N LEU A 44 -11.34 -6.59 -10.54
CA LEU A 44 -12.73 -7.02 -10.54
C LEU A 44 -13.55 -6.36 -11.64
N GLY A 45 -13.29 -5.08 -11.94
CA GLY A 45 -14.08 -4.30 -12.90
C GLY A 45 -13.77 -4.65 -14.35
N MET A 46 -12.49 -4.83 -14.69
CA MET A 46 -12.08 -5.20 -16.06
C MET A 46 -11.91 -6.71 -16.26
N GLN A 47 -12.12 -7.52 -15.21
CA GLN A 47 -12.03 -8.98 -15.24
C GLN A 47 -10.76 -9.51 -15.92
N SER A 48 -9.66 -8.75 -15.81
CA SER A 48 -8.40 -9.06 -16.47
C SER A 48 -7.34 -9.42 -15.45
N VAL A 49 -6.88 -10.67 -15.50
CA VAL A 49 -5.87 -11.18 -14.58
C VAL A 49 -4.54 -10.45 -14.76
N THR A 50 -4.17 -10.10 -16.00
CA THR A 50 -2.96 -9.33 -16.30
C THR A 50 -3.00 -7.91 -15.73
N LEU A 51 -4.13 -7.21 -15.86
CA LEU A 51 -4.31 -5.88 -15.26
C LEU A 51 -4.38 -5.95 -13.74
N GLY A 52 -4.93 -7.03 -13.20
CA GLY A 52 -4.86 -7.38 -11.78
C GLY A 52 -3.44 -7.50 -11.27
N LEU A 53 -2.59 -8.27 -11.95
CA LEU A 53 -1.18 -8.42 -11.56
C LEU A 53 -0.42 -7.10 -11.68
N ALA A 54 -0.55 -6.38 -12.80
CA ALA A 54 0.12 -5.09 -12.99
C ALA A 54 -0.30 -4.06 -11.92
N GLY A 55 -1.60 -4.00 -11.61
CA GLY A 55 -2.11 -3.16 -10.52
C GLY A 55 -1.55 -3.58 -9.16
N MET A 56 -1.45 -4.88 -8.89
CA MET A 56 -0.92 -5.41 -7.63
C MET A 56 0.57 -5.07 -7.46
N VAL A 57 1.37 -5.15 -8.53
CA VAL A 57 2.78 -4.74 -8.52
C VAL A 57 2.91 -3.25 -8.20
N GLY A 58 2.12 -2.40 -8.86
CA GLY A 58 2.13 -0.95 -8.62
C GLY A 58 1.73 -0.60 -7.19
N PHE A 59 0.69 -1.26 -6.69
CA PHE A 59 0.24 -1.13 -5.31
C PHE A 59 1.29 -1.58 -4.30
N ALA A 60 1.93 -2.73 -4.51
CA ALA A 60 2.99 -3.24 -3.63
C ALA A 60 4.18 -2.28 -3.56
N ALA A 61 4.56 -1.69 -4.70
CA ALA A 61 5.63 -0.69 -4.76
C ALA A 61 5.29 0.56 -3.91
N ILE A 62 4.05 1.04 -3.94
CA ILE A 62 3.62 2.17 -3.11
C ILE A 62 3.61 1.80 -1.62
N ALA A 63 3.05 0.63 -1.27
CA ALA A 63 2.97 0.17 0.12
C ALA A 63 4.37 -0.02 0.75
N TRP A 64 5.28 -0.68 0.04
CA TRP A 64 6.65 -0.87 0.51
C TRP A 64 7.46 0.42 0.46
N GLY A 65 7.20 1.31 -0.50
CA GLY A 65 7.77 2.65 -0.55
C GLY A 65 7.39 3.49 0.68
N LEU A 66 6.12 3.44 1.09
CA LEU A 66 5.66 4.06 2.34
C LEU A 66 6.36 3.44 3.55
N GLN A 67 6.38 2.10 3.66
CA GLN A 67 7.07 1.41 4.76
C GLN A 67 8.54 1.85 4.89
N ALA A 68 9.26 1.87 3.77
CA ALA A 68 10.66 2.31 3.72
C ALA A 68 10.82 3.79 4.10
N ALA A 69 9.91 4.66 3.65
CA ALA A 69 9.90 6.07 4.04
C ALA A 69 9.68 6.22 5.55
N LEU A 70 8.69 5.55 6.13
CA LEU A 70 8.43 5.61 7.58
C LEU A 70 9.64 5.14 8.41
N VAL A 71 10.33 4.08 7.98
CA VAL A 71 11.57 3.62 8.62
C VAL A 71 12.67 4.66 8.54
N ARG A 72 12.91 5.25 7.35
CA ARG A 72 13.94 6.27 7.13
C ARG A 72 13.68 7.55 7.93
N LEU A 73 12.41 7.94 8.08
CA LEU A 73 11.97 9.13 8.81
C LEU A 73 11.87 8.92 10.33
N ASN A 74 12.35 7.78 10.86
CA ASN A 74 12.23 7.41 12.28
C ASN A 74 10.78 7.36 12.81
N TYR A 75 9.79 7.15 11.92
CA TYR A 75 8.39 6.93 12.28
C TYR A 75 8.17 5.45 12.65
N ARG A 76 8.86 5.01 13.71
CA ARG A 76 8.96 3.59 14.08
C ARG A 76 7.61 2.97 14.46
N ARG A 77 6.71 3.73 15.08
CA ARG A 77 5.38 3.24 15.49
C ARG A 77 4.50 3.02 14.26
N GLU A 78 4.51 3.98 13.35
CA GLU A 78 3.80 3.95 12.08
C GLU A 78 4.32 2.80 11.19
N ALA A 79 5.64 2.64 11.11
CA ALA A 79 6.27 1.54 10.38
C ALA A 79 5.96 0.16 10.98
N LEU A 80 5.90 0.05 12.31
CA LEU A 80 5.55 -1.20 12.98
C LEU A 80 4.08 -1.58 12.72
N LEU A 81 3.18 -0.59 12.72
CA LEU A 81 1.76 -0.79 12.39
C LEU A 81 1.59 -1.32 10.95
N LEU A 82 2.41 -0.83 10.02
CA LEU A 82 2.34 -1.18 8.61
C LEU A 82 3.15 -2.46 8.27
N ALA A 83 3.92 -3.02 9.20
CA ALA A 83 4.70 -4.24 8.97
C ALA A 83 3.84 -5.50 8.74
N PRO A 84 2.82 -5.83 9.56
CA PRO A 84 1.91 -6.95 9.27
C PRO A 84 1.19 -6.76 7.93
N TYR A 85 0.86 -5.51 7.61
CA TYR A 85 0.23 -5.17 6.34
C TYR A 85 1.18 -5.41 5.16
N SER A 86 2.46 -5.06 5.29
CA SER A 86 3.47 -5.29 4.25
C SER A 86 3.69 -6.77 3.96
N ILE A 87 3.59 -7.64 4.98
CA ILE A 87 3.64 -9.10 4.81
C ILE A 87 2.43 -9.59 4.03
N TRP A 88 1.23 -9.08 4.35
CA TRP A 88 0.02 -9.40 3.61
C TRP A 88 0.12 -9.01 2.14
N VAL A 89 0.65 -7.82 1.84
CA VAL A 89 0.89 -7.36 0.46
C VAL A 89 1.82 -8.30 -0.31
N ALA A 90 2.86 -8.84 0.35
CA ALA A 90 3.75 -9.82 -0.29
C ALA A 90 3.03 -11.13 -0.64
N TYR A 91 2.14 -11.59 0.25
CA TYR A 91 1.27 -12.73 -0.01
C TYR A 91 0.32 -12.46 -1.19
N ASP A 92 -0.36 -11.31 -1.20
CA ASP A 92 -1.28 -10.94 -2.29
C ASP A 92 -0.55 -10.84 -3.64
N LEU A 93 0.70 -10.38 -3.64
CA LEU A 93 1.50 -10.28 -4.87
C LEU A 93 1.86 -11.67 -5.40
N ALA A 94 2.29 -12.58 -4.52
CA ALA A 94 2.55 -13.97 -4.89
C ALA A 94 1.27 -14.65 -5.40
N TRP A 95 0.14 -14.40 -4.75
CA TRP A 95 -1.16 -14.91 -5.17
C TRP A 95 -1.59 -14.37 -6.55
N ALA A 96 -1.49 -13.06 -6.78
CA ALA A 96 -1.82 -12.44 -8.06
C ALA A 96 -0.92 -12.96 -9.19
N PHE A 97 0.35 -13.22 -8.90
CA PHE A 97 1.29 -13.81 -9.84
C PHE A 97 0.91 -15.25 -10.21
N GLU A 98 0.59 -16.09 -9.22
CA GLU A 98 0.14 -17.45 -9.47
C GLU A 98 -1.18 -17.49 -10.24
N LEU A 99 -2.11 -16.58 -9.94
CA LEU A 99 -3.36 -16.47 -10.66
C LEU A 99 -3.13 -16.11 -12.14
N TRP A 100 -2.23 -15.17 -12.41
CA TRP A 100 -1.80 -14.84 -13.77
C TRP A 100 -1.13 -16.03 -14.44
N ARG A 101 -0.22 -16.74 -13.77
CA ARG A 101 0.47 -17.92 -14.31
C ARG A 101 -0.50 -19.05 -14.71
N LEU A 102 -1.63 -19.18 -14.02
CA LEU A 102 -2.63 -20.23 -14.28
C LEU A 102 -3.67 -19.84 -15.34
N ASN A 103 -3.84 -18.55 -15.65
CA ASN A 103 -4.93 -18.05 -16.51
C ASN A 103 -4.47 -17.14 -17.67
N GLY A 104 -3.19 -16.76 -17.71
CA GLY A 104 -2.57 -15.95 -18.77
C GLY A 104 -1.76 -16.82 -19.72
#